data_AF-A0A3P7FDT4-F1
#
_entry.id   AF-A0A3P7FDT4-F1
#
_cell.length_a   1.000
_cell.length_b   1.000
_cell.length_c   1.000
_cell.angle_alpha   90.00
_cell.angle_beta   90.00
_cell.angle_gamma   90.00
#
_symmetry.space_group_name_H-M   'P 1'
#
loop_
_entity.id
_entity.type
_entity.pdbx_description
1 polymer ?
#
loop_
_entity_poly.entity_id
_entity_poly.type
_entity_poly.pdbx_seq_one_letter_code
_entity_poly.pdbx_strand_id
1 'polypeptide(L)'
;MHEVLKLFSEGTLKDYQTFVMKHPTFISEKLHVDDTVLIKKMRLLTLMDMAEKKTVISLHDLSLEVDIPENEELEEFIIEAIRINAISGKINELKNELNVTSFQHRSFGRPQWELLRKRLIALIGSLSISHENIKNVYVNGGTT
;
A
#
# COMPACT_ATOMS: atom_id res chain seq x y z
N MET A 1 -14.35 -17.29 12.27
CA MET A 1 -12.96 -17.39 11.75
C MET A 1 -12.86 -16.95 10.29
N HIS A 2 -13.58 -17.57 9.35
CA HIS A 2 -13.52 -17.19 7.92
C HIS A 2 -13.82 -15.70 7.67
N GLU A 3 -14.84 -15.14 8.32
CA GLU A 3 -15.21 -13.73 8.16
C GLU A 3 -14.07 -12.77 8.57
N VAL A 4 -13.40 -13.06 9.68
CA VAL A 4 -12.28 -12.25 10.17
C VAL A 4 -11.08 -12.34 9.22
N LEU A 5 -10.74 -13.53 8.73
CA LEU A 5 -9.66 -13.68 7.77
C LEU A 5 -9.96 -12.95 6.46
N LYS A 6 -11.21 -13.02 5.99
CA LYS A 6 -11.66 -12.26 4.83
C LYS A 6 -11.55 -10.76 5.09
N LEU A 7 -11.94 -10.31 6.27
CA LEU A 7 -11.82 -8.92 6.69
C LEU A 7 -10.36 -8.46 6.74
N PHE A 8 -9.42 -9.28 7.21
CA PHE A 8 -7.99 -8.98 7.13
C PHE A 8 -7.46 -8.99 5.69
N SER A 9 -8.06 -9.78 4.79
CA SER A 9 -7.65 -9.83 3.39
C SER A 9 -8.20 -8.66 2.55
N GLU A 10 -9.43 -8.21 2.82
CA GLU A 10 -10.18 -7.32 1.92
C GLU A 10 -10.89 -6.14 2.62
N GLY A 11 -11.13 -6.19 3.94
CA GLY A 11 -11.93 -5.21 4.67
C GLY A 11 -11.17 -3.98 5.18
N THR A 12 -11.86 -2.89 5.44
CA THR A 12 -11.29 -1.64 5.99
C THR A 12 -11.20 -1.66 7.52
N LEU A 13 -10.54 -0.66 8.11
CA LEU A 13 -10.58 -0.45 9.56
C LEU A 13 -12.02 -0.29 10.08
N LYS A 14 -12.89 0.41 9.34
CA LYS A 14 -14.31 0.58 9.69
C LYS A 14 -15.06 -0.75 9.72
N ASP A 15 -14.76 -1.65 8.78
CA ASP A 15 -15.32 -3.00 8.77
C ASP A 15 -14.85 -3.78 10.01
N TYR A 16 -13.57 -3.66 10.38
CA TYR A 16 -13.02 -4.27 11.60
C TYR A 16 -13.74 -3.78 12.85
N GLN A 17 -13.87 -2.47 13.02
CA GLN A 17 -14.56 -1.86 14.16
C GLN A 17 -16.02 -2.33 14.24
N THR A 18 -16.72 -2.37 13.10
CA THR A 18 -18.09 -2.89 13.02
C THR A 18 -18.15 -4.38 13.41
N PHE A 19 -17.17 -5.19 13.03
CA PHE A 19 -17.08 -6.59 13.39
C PHE A 19 -16.86 -6.77 14.90
N VAL A 20 -15.94 -6.00 15.51
CA VAL A 20 -15.68 -6.03 16.96
C VAL A 20 -16.91 -5.59 17.75
N MET A 21 -17.64 -4.56 17.29
CA MET A 21 -18.90 -4.13 17.90
C MET A 21 -19.98 -5.23 17.87
N LYS A 22 -20.05 -6.02 16.78
CA LYS A 22 -21.00 -7.14 16.65
C LYS A 22 -20.56 -8.37 17.44
N HIS A 23 -19.27 -8.57 17.61
CA HIS A 23 -18.68 -9.77 18.22
C HIS A 23 -17.55 -9.43 19.21
N PRO A 24 -17.84 -8.75 20.34
CA PRO A 24 -16.81 -8.23 21.24
C PRO A 24 -15.98 -9.34 21.90
N THR A 25 -16.56 -10.52 22.14
CA THR A 25 -15.84 -11.66 22.73
C THR A 25 -15.08 -12.50 21.70
N PHE A 26 -15.28 -12.29 20.39
CA PHE A 26 -14.67 -13.14 19.37
C PHE A 26 -13.15 -13.02 19.34
N ILE A 27 -12.62 -11.80 19.50
CA ILE A 27 -11.17 -11.56 19.47
C ILE A 27 -10.48 -12.21 20.67
N SER A 28 -11.03 -11.99 21.88
CA SER A 28 -10.47 -12.54 23.12
C SER A 28 -10.61 -14.06 23.21
N GLU A 29 -11.75 -14.63 22.81
CA GLU A 29 -12.04 -16.06 22.96
C GLU A 29 -11.50 -16.93 21.81
N LYS A 30 -11.38 -16.40 20.58
CA LYS A 30 -11.03 -17.22 19.40
C LYS A 30 -9.65 -16.92 18.83
N LEU A 31 -9.25 -15.66 18.79
CA LEU A 31 -7.94 -15.29 18.23
C LEU A 31 -6.86 -15.30 19.32
N HIS A 32 -7.22 -15.00 20.57
CA HIS A 32 -6.25 -14.82 21.68
C HIS A 32 -5.15 -13.80 21.33
N VAL A 33 -5.51 -12.78 20.55
CA VAL A 33 -4.63 -11.67 20.17
C VAL A 33 -5.16 -10.40 20.82
N ASP A 34 -4.26 -9.52 21.25
CA ASP A 34 -4.62 -8.19 21.73
C ASP A 34 -5.29 -7.37 20.60
N ASP A 35 -6.44 -6.79 20.90
CA ASP A 35 -7.21 -5.96 19.97
C ASP A 35 -6.37 -4.76 19.48
N THR A 36 -5.51 -4.20 20.33
CA THR A 36 -4.64 -3.07 19.96
C THR A 36 -3.69 -3.41 18.80
N VAL A 37 -3.17 -4.65 18.77
CA VAL A 37 -2.29 -5.14 17.71
C VAL A 37 -3.05 -5.30 16.41
N LEU A 38 -4.29 -5.80 16.49
CA LEU A 38 -5.16 -5.97 15.33
C LEU A 38 -5.58 -4.62 14.74
N ILE A 39 -5.91 -3.64 15.58
CA ILE A 39 -6.20 -2.25 15.16
C ILE A 39 -4.98 -1.65 14.45
N LYS A 40 -3.77 -1.75 15.05
CA LYS A 40 -2.53 -1.26 14.40
C LYS A 40 -2.31 -1.93 13.05
N LYS A 41 -2.56 -3.24 12.95
CA LYS A 41 -2.45 -3.97 11.69
C LYS A 41 -3.48 -3.48 10.66
N MET A 42 -4.74 -3.30 11.07
CA MET A 42 -5.80 -2.83 10.18
C MET A 42 -5.58 -1.40 9.68
N ARG A 43 -5.01 -0.51 10.51
CA ARG A 43 -4.58 0.83 10.09
C ARG A 43 -3.55 0.77 8.96
N LEU A 44 -2.50 -0.05 9.13
CA LEU A 44 -1.49 -0.25 8.09
C LEU A 44 -2.07 -0.83 6.80
N LEU A 45 -2.95 -1.83 6.91
CA LEU A 45 -3.61 -2.42 5.74
C LEU A 45 -4.50 -1.42 5.00
N THR A 46 -5.20 -0.56 5.74
CA THR A 46 -6.05 0.50 5.18
C THR A 46 -5.20 1.54 4.44
N LEU A 47 -4.09 1.99 5.04
CA LEU A 47 -3.13 2.90 4.38
C LEU A 47 -2.59 2.29 3.07
N MET A 48 -2.20 1.01 3.08
CA MET A 48 -1.69 0.34 1.87
C MET A 48 -2.75 0.23 0.77
N ASP A 49 -4.02 0.00 1.12
CA ASP A 49 -5.12 -0.04 0.15
C ASP A 49 -5.44 1.36 -0.42
N MET A 50 -5.33 2.41 0.40
CA MET A 50 -5.42 3.79 -0.09
C MET A 50 -4.28 4.13 -1.05
N ALA A 51 -3.05 3.73 -0.71
CA ALA A 51 -1.86 3.90 -1.53
C ALA A 51 -1.91 3.14 -2.86
N GLU A 52 -2.59 1.99 -2.89
CA GLU A 52 -2.80 1.24 -4.14
C GLU A 52 -3.73 2.00 -5.11
N LYS A 53 -4.69 2.76 -4.58
CA LYS A 53 -5.69 3.51 -5.37
C LYS A 53 -5.22 4.90 -5.77
N LYS A 54 -4.44 5.57 -4.92
CA LYS A 54 -4.01 6.96 -5.12
C LYS A 54 -2.53 7.12 -4.72
N THR A 55 -1.75 7.75 -5.60
CA THR A 55 -0.36 8.14 -5.30
C THR A 55 -0.27 9.42 -4.48
N VAL A 56 -1.33 10.23 -4.42
CA VAL A 56 -1.43 11.42 -3.58
C VAL A 56 -2.67 11.26 -2.71
N ILE A 57 -2.47 11.27 -1.40
CA ILE A 57 -3.51 11.05 -0.39
C ILE A 57 -3.56 12.29 0.48
N SER A 58 -4.72 12.93 0.64
CA SER A 58 -4.85 14.03 1.60
C SER A 58 -4.70 13.50 3.03
N LEU A 59 -4.03 14.26 3.90
CA LEU A 59 -3.89 13.86 5.31
C LEU A 59 -5.26 13.80 6.00
N HIS A 60 -6.19 14.64 5.56
CA HIS A 60 -7.59 14.59 5.99
C HIS A 60 -8.30 13.28 5.62
N ASP A 61 -8.24 12.83 4.37
CA ASP A 61 -8.85 11.55 3.98
C ASP A 61 -8.18 10.39 4.72
N LEU A 62 -6.86 10.48 4.91
CA LEU A 62 -6.12 9.45 5.63
C LEU A 62 -6.55 9.37 7.10
N SER A 63 -6.66 10.50 7.79
CA SER A 63 -7.07 10.58 9.21
C SER A 63 -8.42 9.91 9.44
N LEU A 64 -9.38 10.13 8.54
CA LEU A 64 -10.73 9.55 8.58
C LEU A 64 -10.76 8.05 8.32
N GLU A 65 -9.88 7.53 7.48
CA GLU A 65 -9.83 6.09 7.14
C GLU A 65 -9.05 5.27 8.16
N VAL A 66 -8.02 5.85 8.78
CA VAL A 66 -7.21 5.16 9.81
C VAL A 66 -7.63 5.47 11.25
N ASP A 67 -8.62 6.37 11.43
CA ASP A 67 -9.16 6.78 12.73
C ASP A 67 -8.05 7.25 13.67
N ILE A 68 -7.22 8.18 13.18
CA ILE A 68 -6.17 8.88 13.93
C ILE A 68 -6.39 10.38 13.73
N PRO A 69 -6.32 11.21 14.78
CA PRO A 69 -6.46 12.66 14.65
C PRO A 69 -5.48 13.28 13.63
N GLU A 70 -5.91 14.33 12.94
CA GLU A 70 -5.06 15.09 11.99
C GLU A 70 -4.08 16.00 12.74
N ASN A 71 -3.16 15.39 13.48
CA ASN A 71 -2.10 16.04 14.27
C ASN A 71 -0.80 15.22 14.17
N GLU A 72 0.15 15.48 15.08
CA GLU A 72 1.43 14.77 15.18
C GLU A 72 1.28 13.23 15.20
N GLU A 73 0.19 12.68 15.77
CA GLU A 73 -0.04 11.23 15.82
C GLU A 73 -0.20 10.61 14.42
N LEU A 74 -0.80 11.34 13.48
CA LEU A 74 -0.94 10.88 12.10
C LEU A 74 0.42 10.84 11.40
N GLU A 75 1.26 11.85 11.63
CA GLU A 75 2.61 11.90 11.08
C GLU A 75 3.48 10.77 11.64
N GLU A 76 3.42 10.52 12.95
CA GLU A 76 4.10 9.40 13.59
C GLU A 76 3.67 8.06 12.98
N PHE A 77 2.37 7.88 12.73
CA PHE A 77 1.84 6.69 12.06
C PHE A 77 2.40 6.53 10.64
N ILE A 78 2.45 7.61 9.86
CA ILE A 78 3.03 7.59 8.51
C ILE A 78 4.52 7.25 8.56
N ILE A 79 5.27 7.86 9.48
CA ILE A 79 6.70 7.60 9.67
C ILE A 79 6.95 6.14 10.03
N GLU A 80 6.18 5.58 10.95
CA GLU A 80 6.27 4.15 11.30
C GLU A 80 5.93 3.27 10.09
N ALA A 81 4.90 3.60 9.31
CA ALA A 81 4.56 2.87 8.10
C ALA A 81 5.69 2.90 7.04
N ILE A 82 6.40 4.02 6.92
CA ILE A 82 7.58 4.14 6.06
C ILE A 82 8.74 3.31 6.61
N ARG A 83 8.99 3.39 7.92
CA ARG A 83 10.09 2.67 8.60
C ARG A 83 9.98 1.15 8.45
N ILE A 84 8.77 0.60 8.49
CA ILE A 84 8.53 -0.84 8.30
C ILE A 84 8.41 -1.23 6.82
N ASN A 85 8.61 -0.29 5.89
CA ASN A 85 8.46 -0.46 4.44
C ASN A 85 7.05 -0.86 3.98
N ALA A 86 6.01 -0.55 4.76
CA ALA A 86 4.63 -0.73 4.29
C ALA A 86 4.35 0.20 3.11
N ILE A 87 4.90 1.42 3.16
CA ILE A 87 4.89 2.40 2.08
C ILE A 87 6.25 3.09 1.97
N SER A 88 6.49 3.76 0.84
CA SER A 88 7.55 4.76 0.68
C SER A 88 6.92 6.01 0.10
N GLY A 89 7.27 7.18 0.63
CA GLY A 89 6.65 8.43 0.23
C GLY A 89 7.22 9.61 0.98
N LYS A 90 6.63 10.78 0.73
CA LYS A 90 6.97 12.04 1.39
C LYS A 90 5.69 12.77 1.79
N ILE A 91 5.66 13.26 3.02
CA ILE A 91 4.64 14.18 3.48
C ILE A 91 4.92 15.55 2.85
N ASN A 92 3.89 16.15 2.29
CA ASN A 92 3.89 17.52 1.79
C ASN A 92 3.05 18.37 2.75
N GLU A 93 3.72 18.91 3.75
CA GLU A 93 3.13 19.75 4.80
C GLU A 93 2.42 20.99 4.21
N LEU A 94 2.96 21.58 3.14
CA LEU A 94 2.35 22.78 2.53
C LEU A 94 0.97 22.51 1.92
N LYS A 95 0.72 21.29 1.47
CA LYS A 95 -0.56 20.88 0.88
C LYS A 95 -1.39 19.98 1.78
N ASN A 96 -0.87 19.59 2.95
CA ASN A 96 -1.45 18.54 3.80
C ASN A 96 -1.75 17.25 3.02
N GLU A 97 -0.74 16.74 2.30
CA GLU A 97 -0.85 15.55 1.45
C GLU A 97 0.32 14.58 1.65
N LEU A 98 0.07 13.28 1.62
CA LEU A 98 1.06 12.23 1.51
C LEU A 98 1.26 11.83 0.04
N ASN A 99 2.49 12.02 -0.47
CA ASN A 99 2.89 11.56 -1.80
C ASN A 99 3.54 10.18 -1.68
N VAL A 100 2.84 9.15 -2.16
CA VAL A 100 3.30 7.76 -2.15
C VAL A 100 4.08 7.44 -3.43
N THR A 101 5.29 6.94 -3.26
CA THR A 101 6.19 6.46 -4.33
C THR A 101 6.03 4.95 -4.55
N SER A 102 5.92 4.18 -3.47
CA SER A 102 5.72 2.73 -3.52
C SER A 102 4.96 2.24 -2.29
N PHE A 103 4.37 1.06 -2.39
CA PHE A 103 3.59 0.45 -1.32
C PHE A 103 3.69 -1.07 -1.40
N GLN A 104 3.49 -1.73 -0.27
CA GLN A 104 3.28 -3.17 -0.21
C GLN A 104 1.82 -3.49 -0.48
N HIS A 105 1.56 -4.45 -1.36
CA HIS A 105 0.20 -4.91 -1.59
C HIS A 105 -0.31 -5.69 -0.38
N ARG A 106 -1.55 -5.38 0.02
CA ARG A 106 -2.27 -6.14 1.05
C ARG A 106 -2.43 -7.61 0.69
N SER A 107 -2.72 -7.88 -0.58
CA SER A 107 -2.77 -9.23 -1.15
C SER A 107 -2.16 -9.20 -2.55
N PHE A 108 -1.43 -10.27 -2.90
CA PHE A 108 -0.80 -10.40 -4.21
C PHE A 108 -1.38 -11.62 -4.93
N GLY A 109 -2.58 -11.43 -5.47
CA GLY A 109 -3.34 -12.45 -6.16
C GLY A 109 -3.10 -12.49 -7.66
N ARG A 110 -3.97 -13.21 -8.35
CA ARG A 110 -3.91 -13.35 -9.81
C ARG A 110 -3.95 -12.02 -10.58
N PRO A 111 -4.80 -11.04 -10.23
CA PRO A 111 -4.80 -9.73 -10.92
C PRO A 111 -3.44 -9.03 -10.84
N GLN A 112 -2.78 -9.11 -9.68
CA GLN A 112 -1.46 -8.53 -9.46
C GLN A 112 -0.38 -9.27 -10.27
N TRP A 113 -0.43 -10.60 -10.34
CA TRP A 113 0.45 -11.39 -11.21
C TRP A 113 0.26 -11.06 -12.70
N GLU A 114 -0.97 -10.89 -13.16
CA GLU A 114 -1.26 -10.53 -14.54
C GLU A 114 -0.77 -9.12 -14.87
N LEU A 115 -0.94 -8.17 -13.95
CA LEU A 115 -0.39 -6.81 -14.07
C LEU A 115 1.13 -6.83 -14.10
N LEU A 116 1.76 -7.59 -13.19
CA LEU A 116 3.22 -7.75 -13.15
C LEU A 116 3.74 -8.34 -14.46
N ARG A 117 3.10 -9.39 -14.98
CA ARG A 117 3.46 -10.00 -16.27
C ARG A 117 3.40 -8.98 -17.40
N LYS A 118 2.34 -8.18 -17.49
CA LYS A 118 2.20 -7.11 -18.50
C LYS A 118 3.33 -6.09 -18.39
N ARG A 119 3.65 -5.65 -17.18
CA ARG A 119 4.75 -4.70 -16.92
C ARG A 119 6.12 -5.29 -17.33
N LEU A 120 6.39 -6.54 -16.99
CA LEU A 120 7.64 -7.21 -17.35
C LEU A 120 7.78 -7.40 -18.87
N ILE A 121 6.72 -7.79 -19.57
CA ILE A 121 6.75 -7.92 -21.03
C ILE A 121 7.03 -6.55 -21.68
N ALA A 122 6.37 -5.49 -21.22
CA ALA A 122 6.60 -4.14 -21.72
C ALA A 122 8.04 -3.67 -21.45
N LEU A 123 8.57 -3.93 -20.25
CA LEU A 123 9.95 -3.61 -19.89
C LEU A 123 10.96 -4.36 -20.78
N ILE A 124 10.79 -5.67 -20.95
CA ILE A 124 11.64 -6.48 -21.83
C ILE A 124 11.61 -5.94 -23.25
N GLY A 125 10.42 -5.60 -23.78
CA GLY A 125 10.28 -4.98 -25.09
C GLY A 125 11.04 -3.65 -25.21
N SER A 126 10.91 -2.77 -24.21
CA SER A 126 11.61 -1.48 -24.19
C SER A 126 13.14 -1.63 -24.12
N LEU A 127 13.62 -2.66 -23.41
CA LEU A 127 15.04 -2.98 -23.31
C LEU A 127 15.58 -3.54 -24.63
N SER A 128 14.83 -4.42 -25.31
CA SER A 128 15.21 -4.91 -26.64
C SER A 128 15.31 -3.78 -27.66
N ILE A 129 14.33 -2.84 -27.67
CA ILE A 129 14.36 -1.66 -28.54
C ILE A 129 15.57 -0.79 -28.21
N SER A 130 15.83 -0.53 -26.92
CA SER A 130 16.98 0.26 -26.49
C SER A 130 18.32 -0.39 -26.90
N HIS A 131 18.43 -1.72 -26.75
CA HIS A 131 19.62 -2.47 -27.16
C HIS A 131 19.86 -2.37 -28.67
N GLU A 132 18.81 -2.53 -29.47
CA GLU A 132 18.90 -2.39 -30.93
C GLU A 132 19.26 -0.97 -31.35
N ASN A 133 18.69 0.05 -30.70
CA ASN A 133 19.04 1.45 -30.93
C ASN A 133 20.53 1.71 -30.64
N ILE A 134 21.04 1.22 -29.50
CA ILE A 134 22.46 1.35 -29.14
C ILE A 134 23.35 0.65 -30.18
N LYS A 135 22.97 -0.54 -30.63
CA LYS A 135 23.70 -1.29 -31.66
C LYS A 135 23.75 -0.54 -32.99
N ASN A 136 22.63 0.02 -33.44
CA ASN A 136 22.55 0.79 -34.69
C ASN A 136 23.36 2.09 -34.63
N VAL A 137 23.40 2.76 -33.48
CA VAL A 137 24.28 3.93 -33.28
C VAL A 137 25.75 3.52 -33.36
N TYR A 138 26.14 2.37 -32.80
CA TYR A 138 27.52 1.90 -32.89
C TYR A 138 27.92 1.49 -34.32
N VAL A 139 27.05 0.79 -35.05
CA VAL A 139 27.33 0.35 -36.44
C VAL A 139 27.40 1.54 -37.41
N ASN A 140 26.49 2.51 -37.29
CA ASN A 140 26.47 3.67 -38.18
C ASN A 140 27.47 4.77 -37.75
N GLY A 141 27.76 4.89 -36.45
CA GLY A 141 28.69 5.88 -35.91
C GLY A 141 30.17 5.47 -35.99
N GLY A 142 30.47 4.20 -36.29
CA GLY A 142 31.83 3.69 -36.47
C GLY A 142 32.45 3.92 -37.85
N THR A 143 31.85 4.78 -38.70
CA THR A 143 32.41 5.17 -40.01
C THR A 143 32.83 6.63 -40.03
N THR A 144 33.78 6.97 -39.15
CA THR A 144 34.74 8.08 -39.30
C THR A 144 35.98 7.72 -38.51
#